data_AF-A0A6G0RAF6-F1
#
_entry.id   AF-A0A6G0RAF6-F1
#
_cell.length_a   1.000
_cell.length_b   1.000
_cell.length_c   1.000
_cell.angle_alpha   90.00
_cell.angle_beta   90.00
_cell.angle_gamma   90.00
#
_symmetry.space_group_name_H-M   'P 1'
#
loop_
_entity.id
_entity.type
_entity.pdbx_description
1 polymer ?
#
loop_
_entity_poly.entity_id
_entity_poly.type
_entity_poly.pdbx_seq_one_letter_code
_entity_poly.pdbx_strand_id
1 'polypeptide(L)'
;MTFSARELRCGSSLTLPPYEPYIGCTDGAVEALDRVANLAFKYNIDLLIDIHGLIGSQNGFDNSGMSSSVKWTSIASTRPIGTTTFEHWPVRSAGWAGEFDPATNTYKSINYEHLNHSLATVAAIVDRYADHPAIIGLEPVNEPWELTPIDLLKDYYWKSYKRVKARAPHWKFVLHDSFRFGVQRGMPPGTRSDYFSNACQQKYMVAEMENAMMPVIVGEWSLGTDNCTMWLNGFNDNLPGFPNIQCRMTKCPVQSTYLGQGFPGTPLDITKPIQGPYGTGQSGPSFGLCPITSNTSFGQQDDYDELEFTRNLNMKKLNAFAVGHGWYFWNFKTEFGSRWSFLDLVRKGAFPKNVSNYRTEEEVFTACLVEDKGAFICAAKRGVQHSDLDRGLDFACGGNDDKVDCSNIKERFSTLEERCDWAFNKYWHAHREEGATCDFGGAAHLRAIPSPSSVERQEFLASSVSKEILIWTLIGVVVGFSGLAVVVAITRHRRRAEYSPLIGHAVNVNV
;
A
#
# COMPACT_ATOMS: atom_id res chain seq x y z
N MET A 1 -35.21 -34.42 -26.72
CA MET A 1 -33.75 -34.32 -26.89
C MET A 1 -33.19 -33.65 -25.65
N THR A 2 -32.80 -34.45 -24.67
CA THR A 2 -32.12 -34.04 -23.45
C THR A 2 -30.62 -34.25 -23.69
N PHE A 3 -29.85 -33.17 -23.75
CA PHE A 3 -28.40 -33.28 -23.86
C PHE A 3 -27.82 -33.59 -22.49
N SER A 4 -27.47 -34.86 -22.31
CA SER A 4 -26.57 -35.37 -21.28
C SER A 4 -25.23 -34.64 -21.37
N ALA A 5 -24.78 -34.08 -20.25
CA ALA A 5 -23.41 -33.62 -20.05
C ALA A 5 -22.48 -34.83 -20.19
N ARG A 6 -21.94 -35.02 -21.40
CA ARG A 6 -20.87 -35.97 -21.65
C ARG A 6 -19.58 -35.41 -21.07
N GLU A 7 -18.97 -36.21 -20.20
CA GLU A 7 -17.56 -36.23 -19.85
C GLU A 7 -16.67 -35.73 -21.01
N LEU A 8 -16.19 -34.49 -20.91
CA LEU A 8 -14.97 -34.06 -21.59
C LEU A 8 -13.80 -34.53 -20.72
N ARG A 9 -13.31 -35.75 -20.98
CA ARG A 9 -12.01 -36.21 -20.49
C ARG A 9 -10.91 -35.45 -21.25
N CYS A 10 -10.43 -34.36 -20.66
CA CYS A 10 -9.07 -33.85 -20.94
C CYS A 10 -8.10 -34.51 -19.95
N GLY A 11 -6.97 -35.00 -20.46
CA GLY A 11 -6.01 -35.80 -19.72
C GLY A 11 -5.48 -35.12 -18.45
N SER A 12 -5.39 -35.90 -17.37
CA SER A 12 -4.56 -35.67 -16.17
C SER A 12 -4.29 -34.21 -15.77
N SER A 13 -5.34 -33.40 -15.62
CA SER A 13 -5.24 -32.03 -15.11
C SER A 13 -5.88 -31.96 -13.73
N LEU A 14 -5.06 -31.75 -12.71
CA LEU A 14 -5.49 -31.44 -11.35
C LEU A 14 -6.41 -30.19 -11.38
N THR A 15 -7.67 -30.36 -11.04
CA THR A 15 -8.57 -29.25 -10.75
C THR A 15 -8.32 -28.78 -9.32
N LEU A 16 -8.10 -27.48 -9.12
CA LEU A 16 -8.17 -26.89 -7.79
C LEU A 16 -9.51 -27.30 -7.16
N PRO A 17 -9.57 -27.54 -5.83
CA PRO A 17 -10.81 -27.98 -5.18
C PRO A 17 -11.96 -27.02 -5.53
N PRO A 18 -12.99 -27.48 -6.26
CA PRO A 18 -14.03 -26.58 -6.75
C PRO A 18 -14.88 -26.05 -5.60
N TYR A 19 -15.46 -24.87 -5.78
CA TYR A 19 -16.32 -24.23 -4.80
C TYR A 19 -17.37 -23.36 -5.50
N GLU A 20 -18.64 -23.56 -5.13
CA GLU A 20 -19.77 -22.76 -5.64
C GLU A 20 -19.77 -21.35 -5.01
N PRO A 21 -20.21 -20.29 -5.73
CA PRO A 21 -20.85 -20.30 -7.04
C PRO A 21 -19.86 -20.21 -8.23
N TYR A 22 -18.56 -20.40 -7.99
CA TYR A 22 -17.51 -20.13 -9.00
C TYR A 22 -17.26 -21.28 -9.96
N ILE A 23 -17.91 -22.44 -9.76
CA ILE A 23 -17.80 -23.58 -10.66
C ILE A 23 -18.31 -23.15 -12.05
N GLY A 24 -17.46 -23.31 -13.08
CA GLY A 24 -17.75 -22.85 -14.44
C GLY A 24 -17.46 -21.38 -14.71
N CYS A 25 -17.35 -20.52 -13.68
CA CYS A 25 -17.02 -19.10 -13.84
C CYS A 25 -15.52 -18.86 -14.03
N THR A 26 -14.68 -19.75 -13.47
CA THR A 26 -13.22 -19.64 -13.53
C THR A 26 -12.58 -20.68 -14.45
N ASP A 27 -13.36 -21.29 -15.35
CA ASP A 27 -12.84 -22.24 -16.33
C ASP A 27 -11.75 -21.57 -17.19
N GLY A 28 -10.61 -22.24 -17.37
CA GLY A 28 -9.45 -21.67 -18.06
C GLY A 28 -8.46 -20.93 -17.16
N ALA A 29 -8.76 -20.70 -15.88
CA ALA A 29 -7.88 -19.95 -14.98
C ALA A 29 -6.57 -20.71 -14.70
N VAL A 30 -6.62 -22.03 -14.54
CA VAL A 30 -5.42 -22.87 -14.31
C VAL A 30 -4.53 -22.87 -15.55
N GLU A 31 -5.12 -23.01 -16.74
CA GLU A 31 -4.41 -22.95 -18.03
C GLU A 31 -3.78 -21.56 -18.27
N ALA A 32 -4.44 -20.51 -17.81
CA ALA A 32 -3.89 -19.16 -17.83
C ALA A 32 -2.68 -19.04 -16.89
N LEU A 33 -2.74 -19.61 -15.69
CA LEU A 33 -1.61 -19.65 -14.75
C LEU A 33 -0.44 -20.46 -15.32
N ASP A 34 -0.69 -21.62 -15.94
CA ASP A 34 0.36 -22.40 -16.63
C ASP A 34 1.03 -21.57 -17.73
N ARG A 35 0.23 -20.86 -18.53
CA ARG A 35 0.74 -19.99 -19.60
C ARG A 35 1.61 -18.88 -19.02
N VAL A 36 1.19 -18.25 -17.92
CA VAL A 36 1.96 -17.20 -17.24
C VAL A 36 3.27 -17.76 -16.69
N ALA A 37 3.25 -18.93 -16.05
CA ALA A 37 4.45 -19.60 -15.54
C ALA A 37 5.47 -19.86 -16.67
N ASN A 38 5.02 -20.39 -17.80
CA ASN A 38 5.86 -20.63 -18.97
C ASN A 38 6.42 -19.33 -19.58
N LEU A 39 5.61 -18.26 -19.63
CA LEU A 39 6.08 -16.95 -20.08
C LEU A 39 7.13 -16.36 -19.14
N ALA A 40 6.91 -16.48 -17.83
CA ALA A 40 7.83 -16.01 -16.82
C ALA A 40 9.18 -16.75 -16.93
N PHE A 41 9.15 -18.08 -17.10
CA PHE A 41 10.37 -18.85 -17.37
C PHE A 41 11.09 -18.39 -18.64
N LYS A 42 10.35 -18.24 -19.75
CA LYS A 42 10.91 -17.78 -21.03
C LYS A 42 11.61 -16.42 -20.92
N TYR A 43 11.09 -15.52 -20.09
CA TYR A 43 11.62 -14.17 -19.93
C TYR A 43 12.45 -13.99 -18.65
N ASN A 44 12.83 -15.09 -17.97
CA ASN A 44 13.64 -15.08 -16.76
C ASN A 44 13.04 -14.18 -15.65
N ILE A 45 11.75 -14.37 -15.39
CA ILE A 45 10.98 -13.72 -14.33
C ILE A 45 10.59 -14.79 -13.32
N ASP A 46 10.92 -14.54 -12.05
CA ASP A 46 10.47 -15.37 -10.94
C ASP A 46 9.04 -15.01 -10.54
N LEU A 47 8.26 -16.01 -10.15
CA LEU A 47 6.89 -15.90 -9.72
C LEU A 47 6.73 -16.34 -8.27
N LEU A 48 6.01 -15.52 -7.50
CA LEU A 48 5.41 -15.89 -6.24
C LEU A 48 3.93 -16.16 -6.49
N ILE A 49 3.41 -17.29 -6.01
CA ILE A 49 1.98 -17.57 -6.07
C ILE A 49 1.31 -17.01 -4.81
N ASP A 50 0.26 -16.23 -4.99
CA ASP A 50 -0.58 -15.75 -3.90
C ASP A 50 -1.98 -16.36 -3.98
N ILE A 51 -2.42 -16.97 -2.87
CA ILE A 51 -3.80 -17.44 -2.71
C ILE A 51 -4.64 -16.28 -2.20
N HIS A 52 -5.15 -15.51 -3.17
CA HIS A 52 -5.77 -14.21 -2.92
C HIS A 52 -7.23 -14.27 -2.42
N GLY A 53 -7.92 -15.40 -2.59
CA GLY A 53 -9.33 -15.56 -2.22
C GLY A 53 -9.59 -16.91 -1.59
N LEU A 54 -10.16 -16.91 -0.38
CA LEU A 54 -10.52 -18.12 0.37
C LEU A 54 -12.05 -18.21 0.50
N ILE A 55 -12.54 -19.44 0.66
CA ILE A 55 -13.96 -19.71 0.94
C ILE A 55 -14.41 -18.86 2.13
N GLY A 56 -15.57 -18.20 2.00
CA GLY A 56 -16.11 -17.34 3.05
C GLY A 56 -15.46 -15.96 3.15
N SER A 57 -14.48 -15.64 2.28
CA SER A 57 -13.66 -14.43 2.29
C SER A 57 -12.83 -14.27 3.57
N GLN A 58 -11.53 -14.10 3.38
CA GLN A 58 -10.59 -13.92 4.48
C GLN A 58 -10.53 -12.49 5.00
N ASN A 59 -11.07 -11.51 4.28
CA ASN A 59 -10.98 -10.08 4.63
C ASN A 59 -12.27 -9.29 4.38
N GLY A 60 -13.28 -9.91 3.76
CA GLY A 60 -14.54 -9.29 3.39
C GLY A 60 -14.47 -8.33 2.21
N PHE A 61 -13.33 -8.17 1.54
CA PHE A 61 -13.18 -7.29 0.38
C PHE A 61 -13.64 -7.96 -0.91
N ASP A 62 -13.92 -7.16 -1.94
CA ASP A 62 -14.25 -7.68 -3.27
C ASP A 62 -13.07 -8.43 -3.91
N ASN A 63 -11.83 -8.00 -3.64
CA ASN A 63 -10.60 -8.64 -4.15
C ASN A 63 -10.48 -10.12 -3.76
N SER A 64 -11.08 -10.54 -2.63
CA SER A 64 -11.10 -11.95 -2.21
C SER A 64 -12.07 -12.82 -3.01
N GLY A 65 -12.77 -12.23 -3.98
CA GLY A 65 -13.84 -12.84 -4.77
C GLY A 65 -15.25 -12.67 -4.18
N MET A 66 -15.37 -12.23 -2.92
CA MET A 66 -16.67 -12.06 -2.25
C MET A 66 -16.63 -10.94 -1.20
N SER A 67 -17.29 -9.82 -1.51
CA SER A 67 -17.60 -8.80 -0.50
C SER A 67 -18.58 -9.37 0.51
N SER A 68 -18.11 -9.57 1.74
CA SER A 68 -18.94 -10.17 2.79
C SER A 68 -19.93 -9.16 3.39
N SER A 69 -20.99 -9.68 4.01
CA SER A 69 -21.93 -8.91 4.84
C SER A 69 -22.61 -7.71 4.16
N VAL A 70 -22.98 -7.79 2.88
CA VAL A 70 -23.73 -6.73 2.21
C VAL A 70 -25.16 -6.65 2.75
N LYS A 71 -25.55 -5.48 3.26
CA LYS A 71 -26.92 -5.20 3.72
C LYS A 71 -27.63 -4.32 2.71
N TRP A 72 -28.58 -4.91 1.98
CA TRP A 72 -29.45 -4.15 1.09
C TRP A 72 -30.33 -3.19 1.88
N THR A 73 -30.28 -1.92 1.49
CA THR A 73 -31.13 -0.86 2.03
C THR A 73 -32.07 -0.39 0.93
N SER A 74 -33.36 -0.32 1.25
CA SER A 74 -34.36 0.27 0.37
C SER A 74 -35.10 1.31 1.19
N ILE A 75 -34.68 2.57 1.13
CA ILE A 75 -35.45 3.60 1.82
C ILE A 75 -36.60 3.98 0.90
N ALA A 76 -37.85 3.83 1.36
CA ALA A 76 -39.03 4.31 0.62
C ALA A 76 -38.97 5.82 0.29
N SER A 77 -38.03 6.56 0.90
CA SER A 77 -37.75 7.98 0.71
C SER A 77 -36.50 8.29 -0.11
N THR A 78 -35.72 7.32 -0.61
CA THR A 78 -34.63 7.64 -1.54
C THR A 78 -35.22 8.19 -2.84
N ARG A 79 -34.79 9.39 -3.23
CA ARG A 79 -35.10 9.95 -4.54
C ARG A 79 -33.97 9.61 -5.51
N PRO A 80 -34.30 9.06 -6.69
CA PRO A 80 -35.63 8.68 -7.15
C PRO A 80 -36.17 7.41 -6.45
N ILE A 81 -37.51 7.38 -6.27
CA ILE A 81 -38.26 6.28 -5.65
C ILE A 81 -37.95 4.98 -6.41
N GLY A 82 -37.60 3.92 -5.69
CA GLY A 82 -37.26 2.61 -6.28
C GLY A 82 -35.76 2.40 -6.56
N THR A 83 -34.88 3.21 -5.98
CA THR A 83 -33.43 3.00 -6.05
C THR A 83 -32.96 1.99 -4.99
N THR A 84 -32.19 0.99 -5.43
CA THR A 84 -31.56 -0.01 -4.56
C THR A 84 -30.25 0.57 -4.01
N THR A 85 -30.12 0.62 -2.69
CA THR A 85 -28.89 1.00 -2.00
C THR A 85 -28.36 -0.16 -1.16
N PHE A 86 -27.09 -0.11 -0.74
CA PHE A 86 -26.54 -1.11 0.16
C PHE A 86 -25.46 -0.54 1.09
N GLU A 87 -25.25 -1.22 2.20
CA GLU A 87 -24.17 -0.97 3.16
C GLU A 87 -23.21 -2.17 3.16
N HIS A 88 -21.91 -1.90 3.04
CA HIS A 88 -20.86 -2.91 3.10
C HIS A 88 -19.82 -2.57 4.17
N TRP A 89 -19.18 -1.40 4.06
CA TRP A 89 -18.07 -1.00 4.94
C TRP A 89 -18.36 -1.07 6.45
N PRO A 90 -19.53 -0.61 6.95
CA PRO A 90 -19.83 -0.66 8.39
C PRO A 90 -20.11 -2.08 8.92
N VAL A 91 -20.37 -3.03 8.03
CA VAL A 91 -20.82 -4.39 8.36
C VAL A 91 -19.86 -5.48 7.86
N ARG A 92 -18.74 -5.09 7.23
CA ARG A 92 -17.70 -5.98 6.70
C ARG A 92 -17.21 -6.97 7.76
N SER A 93 -17.07 -8.23 7.37
CA SER A 93 -16.55 -9.30 8.23
C SER A 93 -15.71 -10.30 7.43
N ALA A 94 -15.17 -11.33 8.06
CA ALA A 94 -14.48 -12.41 7.33
C ALA A 94 -15.00 -13.77 7.74
N GLY A 95 -15.60 -14.51 6.79
CA GLY A 95 -16.22 -15.81 7.01
C GLY A 95 -15.28 -17.00 6.79
N TRP A 96 -14.02 -16.78 6.42
CA TRP A 96 -13.10 -17.87 6.10
C TRP A 96 -12.80 -18.81 7.28
N ALA A 97 -12.64 -18.25 8.48
CA ALA A 97 -12.35 -19.02 9.68
C ALA A 97 -13.62 -19.51 10.40
N GLY A 98 -14.81 -19.02 10.02
CA GLY A 98 -16.09 -19.41 10.62
C GLY A 98 -17.10 -18.26 10.73
N GLU A 99 -18.10 -18.41 11.60
CA GLU A 99 -19.12 -17.38 11.81
C GLU A 99 -18.57 -16.25 12.69
N PHE A 100 -18.34 -15.08 12.09
CA PHE A 100 -17.88 -13.89 12.79
C PHE A 100 -19.05 -13.11 13.41
N ASP A 101 -18.90 -12.72 14.67
CA ASP A 101 -19.85 -11.88 15.39
C ASP A 101 -19.34 -10.44 15.50
N PRO A 102 -19.94 -9.48 14.77
CA PRO A 102 -19.52 -8.08 14.83
C PRO A 102 -19.84 -7.41 16.16
N ALA A 103 -20.74 -7.96 16.99
CA ALA A 103 -21.07 -7.37 18.29
C ALA A 103 -19.99 -7.66 19.34
N THR A 104 -19.37 -8.84 19.25
CA THR A 104 -18.33 -9.28 20.20
C THR A 104 -16.92 -9.22 19.62
N ASN A 105 -16.78 -8.95 18.31
CA ASN A 105 -15.52 -8.99 17.58
C ASN A 105 -14.80 -10.35 17.67
N THR A 106 -15.57 -11.45 17.72
CA THR A 106 -15.04 -12.81 17.84
C THR A 106 -15.74 -13.78 16.89
N TYR A 107 -15.13 -14.95 16.66
CA TYR A 107 -15.78 -16.04 15.94
C TYR A 107 -16.64 -16.87 16.90
N LYS A 108 -17.94 -17.03 16.61
CA LYS A 108 -18.86 -17.89 17.40
C LYS A 108 -18.53 -19.37 17.22
N SER A 109 -18.06 -19.73 16.05
CA SER A 109 -17.67 -21.09 15.68
C SER A 109 -16.51 -21.05 14.69
N ILE A 110 -15.67 -22.08 14.73
CA ILE A 110 -14.58 -22.26 13.76
C ILE A 110 -15.03 -23.25 12.69
N ASN A 111 -14.91 -22.85 11.43
CA ASN A 111 -15.23 -23.70 10.28
C ASN A 111 -13.97 -24.37 9.75
N TYR A 112 -13.70 -25.58 10.25
CA TYR A 112 -12.55 -26.38 9.80
C TYR A 112 -12.67 -26.89 8.36
N GLU A 113 -13.87 -26.96 7.79
CA GLU A 113 -14.04 -27.35 6.39
C GLU A 113 -13.44 -26.31 5.46
N HIS A 114 -13.71 -25.02 5.70
CA HIS A 114 -13.12 -23.91 4.94
C HIS A 114 -11.58 -23.91 5.06
N LEU A 115 -11.06 -24.05 6.29
CA LEU A 115 -9.62 -24.09 6.53
C LEU A 115 -8.97 -25.31 5.84
N ASN A 116 -9.60 -26.47 5.89
CA ASN A 116 -9.09 -27.68 5.26
C ASN A 116 -9.16 -27.62 3.73
N HIS A 117 -10.19 -27.00 3.15
CA HIS A 117 -10.28 -26.74 1.71
C HIS A 117 -9.13 -25.84 1.26
N SER A 118 -8.86 -24.77 2.01
CA SER A 118 -7.74 -23.87 1.72
C SER A 118 -6.38 -24.60 1.82
N LEU A 119 -6.19 -25.45 2.84
CA LEU A 119 -5.00 -26.30 2.97
C LEU A 119 -4.86 -27.33 1.83
N ALA A 120 -5.98 -27.87 1.32
CA ALA A 120 -5.99 -28.75 0.15
C ALA A 120 -5.62 -27.98 -1.13
N THR A 121 -6.07 -26.73 -1.24
CA THR A 121 -5.71 -25.82 -2.35
C THR A 121 -4.20 -25.51 -2.33
N VAL A 122 -3.62 -25.22 -1.15
CA VAL A 122 -2.16 -25.08 -0.99
C VAL A 122 -1.44 -26.33 -1.51
N ALA A 123 -1.85 -27.52 -1.07
CA ALA A 123 -1.23 -28.77 -1.51
C ALA A 123 -1.32 -28.96 -3.02
N ALA A 124 -2.51 -28.72 -3.61
CA ALA A 124 -2.74 -28.86 -5.04
C ALA A 124 -1.85 -27.92 -5.88
N ILE A 125 -1.71 -26.66 -5.45
CA ILE A 125 -0.85 -25.68 -6.13
C ILE A 125 0.62 -26.12 -6.06
N VAL A 126 1.09 -26.50 -4.88
CA VAL A 126 2.48 -26.93 -4.68
C VAL A 126 2.76 -28.19 -5.51
N ASP A 127 1.88 -29.19 -5.49
CA ASP A 127 2.08 -30.43 -6.25
C ASP A 127 2.17 -30.18 -7.76
N ARG A 128 1.38 -29.25 -8.30
CA ARG A 128 1.39 -28.90 -9.72
C ARG A 128 2.66 -28.16 -10.14
N TYR A 129 3.12 -27.23 -9.31
CA TYR A 129 4.12 -26.25 -9.73
C TYR A 129 5.50 -26.41 -9.09
N ALA A 130 5.68 -27.31 -8.12
CA ALA A 130 6.94 -27.48 -7.37
C ALA A 130 8.19 -27.67 -8.24
N ASP A 131 8.03 -28.26 -9.43
CA ASP A 131 9.15 -28.52 -10.35
C ASP A 131 9.24 -27.46 -11.48
N HIS A 132 8.35 -26.46 -11.48
CA HIS A 132 8.36 -25.40 -12.48
C HIS A 132 9.41 -24.32 -12.11
N PRO A 133 10.44 -24.10 -12.95
CA PRO A 133 11.63 -23.31 -12.58
C PRO A 133 11.36 -21.83 -12.30
N ALA A 134 10.30 -21.25 -12.89
CA ALA A 134 9.94 -19.86 -12.63
C ALA A 134 9.18 -19.65 -11.31
N ILE A 135 8.65 -20.69 -10.66
CA ILE A 135 7.83 -20.52 -9.46
C ILE A 135 8.72 -20.77 -8.25
N ILE A 136 8.91 -19.71 -7.46
CA ILE A 136 9.91 -19.68 -6.40
C ILE A 136 9.31 -19.72 -5.00
N GLY A 137 7.98 -19.65 -4.87
CA GLY A 137 7.34 -19.62 -3.57
C GLY A 137 5.83 -19.42 -3.61
N LEU A 138 5.24 -19.41 -2.42
CA LEU A 138 3.82 -19.27 -2.22
C LEU A 138 3.48 -18.48 -0.94
N GLU A 139 2.46 -17.64 -1.04
CA GLU A 139 1.70 -17.05 0.06
C GLU A 139 0.36 -17.80 0.21
N PRO A 140 0.06 -18.37 1.39
CA PRO A 140 -1.10 -19.25 1.55
C PRO A 140 -2.41 -18.52 1.82
N VAL A 141 -2.38 -17.21 2.11
CA VAL A 141 -3.56 -16.37 2.34
C VAL A 141 -3.19 -14.89 2.27
N ASN A 142 -3.81 -14.15 1.35
CA ASN A 142 -3.66 -12.70 1.25
C ASN A 142 -4.52 -11.95 2.29
N GLU A 143 -3.97 -10.95 2.97
CA GLU A 143 -4.67 -10.02 3.88
C GLU A 143 -5.64 -10.66 4.89
N PRO A 144 -5.27 -11.72 5.65
CA PRO A 144 -6.24 -12.37 6.54
C PRO A 144 -6.76 -11.39 7.62
N TRP A 145 -8.05 -11.52 7.93
CA TRP A 145 -8.84 -10.61 8.76
C TRP A 145 -8.17 -10.20 10.05
N GLU A 146 -8.36 -8.93 10.44
CA GLU A 146 -7.62 -8.37 11.55
C GLU A 146 -7.96 -8.97 12.93
N LEU A 147 -9.10 -9.66 13.02
CA LEU A 147 -9.61 -10.27 14.24
C LEU A 147 -9.65 -11.81 14.17
N THR A 148 -8.98 -12.43 13.20
CA THR A 148 -8.80 -13.89 13.25
C THR A 148 -8.00 -14.27 14.50
N PRO A 149 -8.45 -15.26 15.30
CA PRO A 149 -7.73 -15.71 16.49
C PRO A 149 -6.28 -16.06 16.17
N ILE A 150 -5.34 -15.48 16.91
CA ILE A 150 -3.92 -15.54 16.58
C ILE A 150 -3.39 -16.98 16.54
N ASP A 151 -3.86 -17.83 17.45
CA ASP A 151 -3.43 -19.23 17.51
C ASP A 151 -3.98 -20.05 16.34
N LEU A 152 -5.21 -19.76 15.90
CA LEU A 152 -5.80 -20.39 14.71
C LEU A 152 -5.04 -19.99 13.45
N LEU A 153 -4.72 -18.70 13.32
CA LEU A 153 -3.97 -18.19 12.19
C LEU A 153 -2.56 -18.81 12.15
N LYS A 154 -1.85 -18.87 13.30
CA LYS A 154 -0.52 -19.51 13.41
C LYS A 154 -0.58 -20.99 13.03
N ASP A 155 -1.58 -21.72 13.53
CA ASP A 155 -1.77 -23.13 13.19
C ASP A 155 -2.04 -23.33 11.69
N TYR A 156 -2.88 -22.48 11.07
CA TYR A 156 -3.12 -22.49 9.63
C TYR A 156 -1.83 -22.29 8.83
N TYR A 157 -1.06 -21.24 9.13
CA TYR A 157 0.22 -20.98 8.46
C TYR A 157 1.23 -22.12 8.65
N TRP A 158 1.30 -22.70 9.86
CA TRP A 158 2.19 -23.83 10.13
C TRP A 158 1.80 -25.09 9.33
N LYS A 159 0.49 -25.37 9.23
CA LYS A 159 -0.05 -26.46 8.42
C LYS A 159 0.20 -26.25 6.93
N SER A 160 0.11 -25.03 6.43
CA SER A 160 0.46 -24.65 5.06
C SER A 160 1.96 -24.80 4.81
N TYR A 161 2.79 -24.27 5.71
CA TYR A 161 4.25 -24.36 5.65
C TYR A 161 4.73 -25.81 5.52
N LYS A 162 4.21 -26.72 6.37
CA LYS A 162 4.57 -28.13 6.32
C LYS A 162 4.25 -28.79 4.98
N ARG A 163 3.10 -28.46 4.38
CA ARG A 163 2.70 -28.99 3.06
C ARG A 163 3.62 -28.48 1.95
N VAL A 164 3.90 -27.17 1.94
CA VAL A 164 4.83 -26.55 0.99
C VAL A 164 6.21 -27.19 1.12
N LYS A 165 6.77 -27.26 2.33
CA LYS A 165 8.12 -27.78 2.55
C LYS A 165 8.27 -29.28 2.32
N ALA A 166 7.21 -30.06 2.47
CA ALA A 166 7.23 -31.48 2.17
C ALA A 166 7.44 -31.76 0.66
N ARG A 167 6.86 -30.93 -0.22
CA ARG A 167 6.92 -31.14 -1.68
C ARG A 167 7.91 -30.23 -2.41
N ALA A 168 8.08 -29.00 -1.91
CA ALA A 168 8.95 -27.96 -2.48
C ALA A 168 9.81 -27.32 -1.37
N PRO A 169 10.82 -28.04 -0.83
CA PRO A 169 11.61 -27.56 0.31
C PRO A 169 12.34 -26.23 0.04
N HIS A 170 12.70 -25.98 -1.22
CA HIS A 170 13.44 -24.80 -1.67
C HIS A 170 12.54 -23.56 -1.90
N TRP A 171 11.22 -23.71 -1.96
CA TRP A 171 10.31 -22.59 -2.18
C TRP A 171 10.33 -21.60 -1.00
N LYS A 172 10.29 -20.30 -1.31
CA LYS A 172 9.99 -19.27 -0.32
C LYS A 172 8.58 -19.47 0.20
N PHE A 173 8.39 -19.30 1.50
CA PHE A 173 7.09 -19.32 2.14
C PHE A 173 6.81 -17.93 2.68
N VAL A 174 5.79 -17.28 2.14
CA VAL A 174 5.49 -15.88 2.46
C VAL A 174 4.42 -15.83 3.53
N LEU A 175 4.66 -14.99 4.53
CA LEU A 175 3.72 -14.69 5.59
C LEU A 175 3.18 -13.29 5.34
N HIS A 176 1.85 -13.15 5.30
CA HIS A 176 1.23 -11.84 5.32
C HIS A 176 1.52 -11.15 6.68
N ASP A 177 1.49 -9.82 6.69
CA ASP A 177 1.74 -8.99 7.88
C ASP A 177 0.69 -9.12 9.01
N SER A 178 -0.30 -10.01 8.90
CA SER A 178 -1.37 -10.20 9.89
C SER A 178 -0.95 -11.04 11.12
N PHE A 179 0.30 -10.85 11.58
CA PHE A 179 0.80 -11.32 12.87
C PHE A 179 1.63 -10.30 13.70
N ARG A 180 1.25 -9.07 14.08
CA ARG A 180 0.62 -7.90 13.44
C ARG A 180 1.45 -6.73 13.98
N PHE A 181 2.09 -5.90 13.15
CA PHE A 181 2.77 -4.69 13.61
C PHE A 181 2.16 -3.44 12.96
N GLY A 182 1.58 -2.58 13.81
CA GLY A 182 1.39 -1.15 13.56
C GLY A 182 0.49 -0.71 12.39
N VAL A 183 -0.51 -1.53 12.00
CA VAL A 183 -1.63 -1.23 11.09
C VAL A 183 -1.42 0.03 10.22
N GLN A 184 -0.77 -0.13 9.06
CA GLN A 184 -0.84 0.88 7.99
C GLN A 184 -2.27 0.89 7.42
N ARG A 185 -3.18 1.58 8.11
CA ARG A 185 -4.38 2.11 7.45
C ARG A 185 -3.90 3.14 6.45
N GLY A 186 -4.52 3.14 5.26
CA GLY A 186 -4.24 4.11 4.20
C GLY A 186 -4.09 5.52 4.79
N MET A 187 -3.10 6.25 4.27
CA MET A 187 -2.75 7.54 4.84
C MET A 187 -3.98 8.46 4.89
N PRO A 188 -4.32 9.05 6.05
CA PRO A 188 -5.44 9.96 6.13
C PRO A 188 -5.19 11.18 5.23
N PRO A 189 -6.25 11.90 4.84
CA PRO A 189 -6.10 13.13 4.06
C PRO A 189 -5.12 14.10 4.72
N GLY A 190 -4.08 14.45 3.97
CA GLY A 190 -2.96 15.27 4.44
C GLY A 190 -2.40 16.13 3.32
N THR A 191 -1.41 16.95 3.66
CA THR A 191 -0.70 17.80 2.71
C THR A 191 0.27 16.96 1.86
N ARG A 192 0.79 17.56 0.78
CA ARG A 192 1.88 16.98 -0.01
C ARG A 192 3.08 16.56 0.86
N SER A 193 3.44 17.38 1.84
CA SER A 193 4.56 17.12 2.75
C SER A 193 4.29 15.91 3.63
N ASP A 194 3.04 15.71 4.04
CA ASP A 194 2.65 14.52 4.81
C ASP A 194 2.87 13.26 3.98
N TYR A 195 2.34 13.21 2.74
CA TYR A 195 2.51 12.06 1.85
C TYR A 195 3.99 11.74 1.57
N PHE A 196 4.81 12.76 1.35
CA PHE A 196 6.24 12.59 1.12
C PHE A 196 6.97 12.09 2.37
N SER A 197 6.67 12.66 3.54
CA SER A 197 7.25 12.23 4.81
C SER A 197 6.85 10.80 5.15
N ASN A 198 5.57 10.47 5.03
CA ASN A 198 5.08 9.11 5.27
C ASN A 198 5.77 8.10 4.34
N ALA A 199 5.85 8.39 3.03
CA ALA A 199 6.54 7.54 2.07
C ALA A 199 7.99 7.24 2.49
N CYS A 200 8.73 8.24 2.97
CA CYS A 200 10.08 8.06 3.49
C CYS A 200 10.11 7.27 4.80
N GLN A 201 9.19 7.53 5.73
CA GLN A 201 9.14 6.88 7.04
C GLN A 201 8.83 5.38 6.97
N GLN A 202 8.23 4.88 5.88
CA GLN A 202 8.02 3.43 5.70
C GLN A 202 9.32 2.61 5.84
N LYS A 203 10.48 3.24 5.61
CA LYS A 203 11.79 2.60 5.77
C LYS A 203 12.04 2.10 7.20
N TYR A 204 11.54 2.82 8.21
CA TYR A 204 11.73 2.48 9.62
C TYR A 204 10.91 1.25 10.00
N MET A 205 9.65 1.19 9.55
CA MET A 205 8.80 0.02 9.74
C MET A 205 9.37 -1.22 9.04
N VAL A 206 9.84 -1.08 7.79
CA VAL A 206 10.49 -2.17 7.07
C VAL A 206 11.73 -2.66 7.81
N ALA A 207 12.60 -1.74 8.25
CA ALA A 207 13.80 -2.08 9.02
C ALA A 207 13.45 -2.76 10.35
N GLU A 208 12.45 -2.26 11.08
CA GLU A 208 12.00 -2.83 12.34
C GLU A 208 11.50 -4.27 12.16
N MET A 209 10.66 -4.50 11.15
CA MET A 209 10.13 -5.83 10.82
C MET A 209 11.25 -6.81 10.43
N GLU A 210 12.21 -6.37 9.61
CA GLU A 210 13.39 -7.18 9.26
C GLU A 210 14.24 -7.51 10.47
N ASN A 211 14.42 -6.53 11.37
CA ASN A 211 15.20 -6.71 12.58
C ASN A 211 14.52 -7.64 13.59
N ALA A 212 13.20 -7.69 13.59
CA ALA A 212 12.42 -8.48 14.53
C ALA A 212 12.26 -9.95 14.11
N MET A 213 12.09 -10.22 12.80
CA MET A 213 11.54 -11.51 12.37
C MET A 213 12.21 -12.14 11.15
N MET A 214 11.99 -11.59 9.95
CA MET A 214 12.36 -12.21 8.68
C MET A 214 12.55 -11.16 7.58
N PRO A 215 13.23 -11.48 6.47
CA PRO A 215 13.28 -10.66 5.26
C PRO A 215 11.91 -10.11 4.85
N VAL A 216 11.81 -8.80 4.63
CA VAL A 216 10.54 -8.14 4.29
C VAL A 216 10.49 -7.79 2.81
N ILE A 217 9.38 -8.11 2.17
CA ILE A 217 9.00 -7.59 0.87
C ILE A 217 7.78 -6.69 1.05
N VAL A 218 7.72 -5.58 0.31
CA VAL A 218 6.50 -4.76 0.27
C VAL A 218 5.55 -5.42 -0.73
N GLY A 219 4.64 -6.25 -0.20
CA GLY A 219 3.77 -7.13 -0.98
C GLY A 219 2.78 -6.40 -1.87
N GLU A 220 2.29 -5.23 -1.46
CA GLU A 220 1.44 -4.39 -2.29
C GLU A 220 1.66 -2.91 -1.98
N TRP A 221 1.73 -2.08 -3.02
CA TRP A 221 1.71 -0.63 -2.90
C TRP A 221 1.35 0.03 -4.23
N SER A 222 0.84 1.26 -4.18
CA SER A 222 0.60 2.08 -5.37
C SER A 222 1.01 3.54 -5.11
N LEU A 223 0.78 4.40 -6.11
CA LEU A 223 0.89 5.86 -5.95
C LEU A 223 -0.47 6.51 -5.69
N GLY A 224 -1.52 5.72 -5.41
CA GLY A 224 -2.84 6.23 -5.05
C GLY A 224 -2.78 7.08 -3.78
N THR A 225 -3.30 8.31 -3.87
CA THR A 225 -3.40 9.25 -2.73
C THR A 225 -4.82 9.75 -2.52
N ASP A 226 -5.78 9.10 -3.17
CA ASP A 226 -7.19 9.44 -3.18
C ASP A 226 -8.02 8.20 -3.53
N ASN A 227 -9.33 8.30 -3.28
CA ASN A 227 -10.29 7.23 -3.56
C ASN A 227 -11.12 7.52 -4.82
N CYS A 228 -10.53 8.25 -5.78
CA CYS A 228 -11.23 8.61 -7.01
C CYS A 228 -11.36 7.46 -7.99
N THR A 229 -10.49 6.45 -7.90
CA THR A 229 -10.46 5.38 -8.89
C THR A 229 -11.80 4.66 -8.84
N MET A 230 -12.47 4.62 -10.00
CA MET A 230 -13.80 4.04 -10.11
C MET A 230 -13.81 2.64 -9.49
N TRP A 231 -14.72 2.45 -8.53
CA TRP A 231 -14.93 1.21 -7.79
C TRP A 231 -13.72 0.69 -7.00
N LEU A 232 -12.75 1.56 -6.68
CA LEU A 232 -11.61 1.18 -5.82
C LEU A 232 -12.06 0.62 -4.46
N ASN A 233 -13.15 1.16 -3.92
CA ASN A 233 -13.74 0.77 -2.64
C ASN A 233 -15.01 -0.07 -2.81
N GLY A 234 -15.15 -0.75 -3.94
CA GLY A 234 -16.28 -1.62 -4.26
C GLY A 234 -17.19 -1.10 -5.37
N PHE A 235 -17.96 -2.02 -5.95
CA PHE A 235 -18.88 -1.74 -7.05
C PHE A 235 -19.91 -0.69 -6.65
N ASN A 236 -19.92 0.43 -7.38
CA ASN A 236 -20.76 1.60 -7.08
C ASN A 236 -20.70 2.11 -5.64
N ASP A 237 -19.57 1.89 -4.96
CA ASP A 237 -19.38 2.26 -3.56
C ASP A 237 -18.08 3.04 -3.34
N ASN A 238 -18.10 3.86 -2.31
CA ASN A 238 -16.94 4.49 -1.72
C ASN A 238 -17.10 4.49 -0.20
N LEU A 239 -16.06 4.83 0.54
CA LEU A 239 -16.22 5.05 1.96
C LEU A 239 -17.22 6.20 2.22
N PRO A 240 -18.02 6.17 3.30
CA PRO A 240 -18.92 7.26 3.64
C PRO A 240 -18.17 8.61 3.67
N GLY A 241 -18.67 9.59 2.91
CA GLY A 241 -18.03 10.91 2.78
C GLY A 241 -16.91 11.02 1.74
N PHE A 242 -16.65 9.95 0.98
CA PHE A 242 -15.67 9.93 -0.11
C PHE A 242 -16.33 9.87 -1.51
N PRO A 243 -15.64 10.37 -2.55
CA PRO A 243 -14.35 11.05 -2.52
C PRO A 243 -14.47 12.45 -1.87
N ASN A 244 -13.48 12.82 -1.06
CA ASN A 244 -13.40 14.12 -0.40
C ASN A 244 -12.59 15.16 -1.21
N ILE A 245 -12.25 14.83 -2.45
CA ILE A 245 -11.49 15.65 -3.38
C ILE A 245 -12.11 15.56 -4.77
N GLN A 246 -11.84 16.56 -5.60
CA GLN A 246 -12.28 16.54 -6.99
C GLN A 246 -11.50 15.49 -7.79
N CYS A 247 -12.24 14.55 -8.38
CA CYS A 247 -11.68 13.51 -9.22
C CYS A 247 -11.56 13.96 -10.67
N ARG A 248 -10.44 13.60 -11.32
CA ARG A 248 -10.34 13.69 -12.78
C ARG A 248 -11.23 12.63 -13.41
N MET A 249 -11.92 13.01 -14.47
CA MET A 249 -12.78 12.14 -15.24
C MET A 249 -12.09 11.75 -16.56
N THR A 250 -12.25 10.51 -16.99
CA THR A 250 -11.82 10.02 -18.31
C THR A 250 -12.98 9.32 -19.02
N LYS A 251 -12.90 9.13 -20.33
CA LYS A 251 -13.91 8.34 -21.05
C LYS A 251 -13.87 6.89 -20.55
N CYS A 252 -15.02 6.37 -20.15
CA CYS A 252 -15.15 4.97 -19.77
C CYS A 252 -14.88 4.08 -20.98
N PRO A 253 -14.27 2.90 -20.78
CA PRO A 253 -14.05 1.93 -21.84
C PRO A 253 -15.35 1.16 -22.14
N VAL A 254 -16.38 1.84 -22.63
CA VAL A 254 -17.74 1.28 -22.86
C VAL A 254 -17.80 0.25 -23.98
N GLN A 255 -16.73 0.14 -24.76
CA GLN A 255 -16.53 -0.86 -25.79
C GLN A 255 -15.72 -2.07 -25.27
N SER A 256 -15.27 -2.03 -24.01
CA SER A 256 -14.57 -3.15 -23.37
C SER A 256 -15.53 -4.32 -23.25
N THR A 257 -15.15 -5.44 -23.88
CA THR A 257 -15.92 -6.68 -23.88
C THR A 257 -15.67 -7.51 -22.63
N TYR A 258 -15.07 -6.96 -21.57
CA TYR A 258 -14.64 -7.72 -20.39
C TYR A 258 -15.81 -8.38 -19.66
N LEU A 259 -17.00 -7.76 -19.69
CA LEU A 259 -18.24 -8.31 -19.17
C LEU A 259 -19.08 -9.01 -20.26
N GLY A 260 -18.57 -9.22 -21.48
CA GLY A 260 -19.34 -9.82 -22.58
C GLY A 260 -20.56 -8.99 -23.03
N GLN A 261 -21.22 -9.43 -24.10
CA GLN A 261 -22.53 -8.89 -24.49
C GLN A 261 -23.61 -9.63 -23.71
N GLY A 262 -24.46 -8.92 -22.96
CA GLY A 262 -25.63 -9.52 -22.27
C GLY A 262 -25.56 -9.57 -20.75
N PHE A 263 -24.49 -9.08 -20.11
CA PHE A 263 -24.52 -8.85 -18.66
C PHE A 263 -25.50 -7.72 -18.32
N PRO A 264 -26.37 -7.86 -17.31
CA PRO A 264 -27.29 -6.79 -16.91
C PRO A 264 -26.55 -5.47 -16.66
N GLY A 265 -27.00 -4.40 -17.30
CA GLY A 265 -26.34 -3.09 -17.22
C GLY A 265 -25.16 -2.88 -18.19
N THR A 266 -24.90 -3.83 -19.09
CA THR A 266 -23.88 -3.70 -20.16
C THR A 266 -24.51 -3.72 -21.57
N PRO A 267 -23.98 -2.93 -22.53
CA PRO A 267 -22.95 -1.92 -22.34
C PRO A 267 -23.48 -0.76 -21.47
N LEU A 268 -22.55 -0.04 -20.83
CA LEU A 268 -22.89 1.14 -20.03
C LEU A 268 -23.68 2.14 -20.88
N ASP A 269 -24.85 2.56 -20.41
CA ASP A 269 -25.61 3.65 -21.03
C ASP A 269 -24.93 5.00 -20.72
N ILE A 270 -24.18 5.48 -21.70
CA ILE A 270 -23.38 6.72 -21.63
C ILE A 270 -24.21 8.00 -21.53
N THR A 271 -25.53 7.92 -21.70
CA THR A 271 -26.41 9.10 -21.63
C THR A 271 -26.98 9.33 -20.23
N LYS A 272 -26.75 8.39 -19.31
CA LYS A 272 -27.31 8.42 -17.96
C LYS A 272 -26.26 8.78 -16.91
N PRO A 273 -26.69 9.35 -15.76
CA PRO A 273 -25.83 9.45 -14.57
C PRO A 273 -25.51 8.05 -14.02
N ILE A 274 -24.77 8.00 -12.91
CA ILE A 274 -24.47 6.74 -12.19
C ILE A 274 -25.75 5.93 -12.00
N GLN A 275 -25.69 4.66 -12.40
CA GLN A 275 -26.80 3.71 -12.34
C GLN A 275 -26.56 2.76 -11.17
N GLY A 276 -27.58 2.55 -10.35
CA GLY A 276 -27.48 1.73 -9.15
C GLY A 276 -27.25 0.24 -9.43
N PRO A 277 -27.10 -0.58 -8.37
CA PRO A 277 -27.26 -0.19 -6.96
C PRO A 277 -26.17 0.76 -6.45
N TYR A 278 -26.48 1.54 -5.41
CA TYR A 278 -25.56 2.53 -4.84
C TYR A 278 -25.09 2.11 -3.45
N GLY A 279 -23.78 2.17 -3.22
CA GLY A 279 -23.20 1.94 -1.91
C GLY A 279 -23.33 3.14 -0.97
N THR A 280 -22.50 3.15 0.07
CA THR A 280 -22.41 4.21 1.09
C THR A 280 -21.74 5.50 0.60
N GLY A 281 -20.91 5.41 -0.43
CA GLY A 281 -20.23 6.55 -1.05
C GLY A 281 -20.41 6.58 -2.57
N GLN A 282 -20.08 7.72 -3.19
CA GLN A 282 -20.22 7.86 -4.65
C GLN A 282 -18.93 7.40 -5.35
N SER A 283 -19.05 6.36 -6.17
CA SER A 283 -17.99 5.94 -7.08
C SER A 283 -18.64 5.23 -8.25
N GLY A 284 -18.47 5.68 -9.48
CA GLY A 284 -19.08 5.00 -10.61
C GLY A 284 -19.09 5.79 -11.89
N PRO A 285 -19.39 5.12 -13.01
CA PRO A 285 -19.44 5.77 -14.31
C PRO A 285 -20.67 6.67 -14.40
N SER A 286 -20.49 7.89 -14.92
CA SER A 286 -21.55 8.88 -15.08
C SER A 286 -21.40 9.58 -16.43
N PHE A 287 -22.46 9.57 -17.25
CA PHE A 287 -22.48 10.17 -18.58
C PHE A 287 -21.31 9.68 -19.48
N GLY A 288 -20.97 8.39 -19.40
CA GLY A 288 -19.87 7.79 -20.15
C GLY A 288 -18.47 8.18 -19.67
N LEU A 289 -18.37 8.86 -18.51
CA LEU A 289 -17.12 9.25 -17.88
C LEU A 289 -16.87 8.48 -16.58
N CYS A 290 -15.63 8.08 -16.36
CA CYS A 290 -15.18 7.27 -15.24
C CYS A 290 -14.21 8.12 -14.39
N PRO A 291 -14.39 8.18 -13.05
CA PRO A 291 -13.44 8.85 -12.17
C PRO A 291 -12.15 8.03 -12.03
N ILE A 292 -11.00 8.71 -11.98
CA ILE A 292 -9.68 8.05 -11.96
C ILE A 292 -8.83 8.45 -10.76
N THR A 293 -8.01 9.49 -10.85
CA THR A 293 -7.20 10.01 -9.75
C THR A 293 -7.41 11.51 -9.72
N SER A 294 -7.28 12.13 -8.56
CA SER A 294 -7.27 13.59 -8.51
C SER A 294 -5.92 14.12 -8.99
N ASN A 295 -5.96 15.11 -9.87
CA ASN A 295 -4.81 15.88 -10.32
C ASN A 295 -4.87 17.32 -9.78
N THR A 296 -5.57 17.56 -8.67
CA THR A 296 -5.67 18.88 -8.03
C THR A 296 -5.48 18.82 -6.52
N SER A 297 -5.42 17.62 -5.91
CA SER A 297 -5.26 17.41 -4.46
C SER A 297 -4.13 18.20 -3.80
N PHE A 298 -3.04 18.45 -4.54
CA PHE A 298 -1.82 19.07 -4.04
C PHE A 298 -1.44 20.33 -4.82
N GLY A 299 -2.41 20.94 -5.51
CA GLY A 299 -2.23 22.17 -6.28
C GLY A 299 -1.62 21.97 -7.67
N GLN A 300 -1.62 20.75 -8.19
CA GLN A 300 -1.19 20.50 -9.58
C GLN A 300 -2.12 21.22 -10.56
N GLN A 301 -1.56 21.89 -11.56
CA GLN A 301 -2.31 22.69 -12.54
C GLN A 301 -2.42 21.99 -13.89
N ASP A 302 -1.46 21.12 -14.21
CA ASP A 302 -1.38 20.42 -15.48
C ASP A 302 -0.79 18.99 -15.33
N ASP A 303 -0.63 18.30 -16.46
CA ASP A 303 -0.07 16.95 -16.49
C ASP A 303 1.43 16.91 -16.15
N TYR A 304 2.16 18.04 -16.25
CA TYR A 304 3.56 18.13 -15.86
C TYR A 304 3.70 18.16 -14.33
N ASP A 305 2.91 19.02 -13.66
CA ASP A 305 2.86 19.08 -12.19
C ASP A 305 2.44 17.73 -11.59
N GLU A 306 1.48 17.05 -12.23
CA GLU A 306 1.03 15.73 -11.82
C GLU A 306 2.12 14.66 -11.96
N LEU A 307 2.87 14.70 -13.07
CA LEU A 307 4.01 13.81 -13.27
C LEU A 307 5.12 14.10 -12.25
N GLU A 308 5.43 15.37 -11.99
CA GLU A 308 6.44 15.77 -11.00
C GLU A 308 6.06 15.27 -9.60
N PHE A 309 4.82 15.50 -9.16
CA PHE A 309 4.32 15.00 -7.87
C PHE A 309 4.44 13.47 -7.79
N THR A 310 3.94 12.77 -8.82
CA THR A 310 3.90 11.31 -8.86
C THR A 310 5.30 10.71 -8.88
N ARG A 311 6.23 11.30 -9.66
CA ARG A 311 7.64 10.89 -9.69
C ARG A 311 8.31 11.11 -8.33
N ASN A 312 8.11 12.26 -7.70
CA ASN A 312 8.70 12.57 -6.40
C ASN A 312 8.19 11.61 -5.31
N LEU A 313 6.88 11.35 -5.26
CA LEU A 313 6.31 10.37 -4.34
C LEU A 313 6.91 8.98 -4.58
N ASN A 314 7.05 8.59 -5.85
CA ASN A 314 7.62 7.31 -6.22
C ASN A 314 9.08 7.15 -5.78
N MET A 315 9.94 8.14 -6.05
CA MET A 315 11.35 8.07 -5.63
C MET A 315 11.49 7.92 -4.12
N LYS A 316 10.61 8.57 -3.34
CA LYS A 316 10.58 8.46 -1.88
C LYS A 316 10.15 7.08 -1.39
N LYS A 317 9.09 6.49 -1.98
CA LYS A 317 8.68 5.11 -1.69
C LYS A 317 9.79 4.11 -2.05
N LEU A 318 10.38 4.25 -3.24
CA LEU A 318 11.51 3.40 -3.66
C LEU A 318 12.71 3.56 -2.72
N ASN A 319 13.02 4.78 -2.25
CA ASN A 319 14.06 5.00 -1.24
C ASN A 319 13.78 4.20 0.03
N ALA A 320 12.55 4.24 0.54
CA ALA A 320 12.16 3.49 1.71
C ALA A 320 12.25 1.98 1.51
N PHE A 321 11.76 1.48 0.38
CA PHE A 321 11.77 0.04 0.06
C PHE A 321 13.15 -0.50 -0.28
N ALA A 322 14.14 0.37 -0.53
CA ALA A 322 15.52 -0.04 -0.77
C ALA A 322 16.17 -0.69 0.46
N VAL A 323 15.63 -0.44 1.67
CA VAL A 323 16.07 -1.07 2.92
C VAL A 323 15.67 -2.54 2.94
N GLY A 324 14.48 -2.89 2.44
CA GLY A 324 13.99 -4.26 2.45
C GLY A 324 14.47 -5.14 1.29
N HIS A 325 13.77 -6.24 1.05
CA HIS A 325 14.10 -7.24 0.01
C HIS A 325 13.34 -7.08 -1.31
N GLY A 326 12.62 -5.98 -1.51
CA GLY A 326 11.93 -5.67 -2.76
C GLY A 326 10.47 -5.32 -2.55
N TRP A 327 9.74 -5.25 -3.65
CA TRP A 327 8.36 -4.80 -3.65
C TRP A 327 7.59 -5.31 -4.87
N TYR A 328 6.26 -5.36 -4.74
CA TYR A 328 5.32 -5.63 -5.82
C TYR A 328 4.36 -4.45 -5.94
N PHE A 329 4.32 -3.83 -7.11
CA PHE A 329 3.44 -2.68 -7.35
C PHE A 329 2.04 -3.17 -7.69
N TRP A 330 1.05 -2.69 -6.95
CA TRP A 330 -0.36 -2.93 -7.22
C TRP A 330 -0.91 -1.82 -8.13
N ASN A 331 -1.14 -2.07 -9.42
CA ASN A 331 -0.96 -3.32 -10.18
C ASN A 331 -0.20 -3.05 -11.50
N PHE A 332 0.19 -4.10 -12.23
CA PHE A 332 0.90 -4.02 -13.50
C PHE A 332 0.16 -3.13 -14.53
N LYS A 333 -1.17 -3.26 -14.61
CA LYS A 333 -2.01 -2.42 -15.47
C LYS A 333 -3.44 -2.32 -14.96
N THR A 334 -4.11 -1.25 -15.38
CA THR A 334 -5.56 -1.03 -15.32
C THR A 334 -6.11 -0.79 -16.73
N GLU A 335 -7.44 -0.72 -16.89
CA GLU A 335 -8.04 -0.39 -18.20
C GLU A 335 -7.71 1.03 -18.68
N PHE A 336 -7.58 1.98 -17.75
CA PHE A 336 -7.24 3.38 -18.04
C PHE A 336 -6.18 3.90 -17.07
N GLY A 337 -5.37 4.86 -17.54
CA GLY A 337 -4.25 5.42 -16.78
C GLY A 337 -4.68 6.05 -15.46
N SER A 338 -4.05 5.61 -14.37
CA SER A 338 -4.23 6.12 -13.02
C SER A 338 -2.94 5.87 -12.22
N ARG A 339 -2.89 6.37 -10.98
CA ARG A 339 -1.78 6.09 -10.05
C ARG A 339 -1.70 4.63 -9.57
N TRP A 340 -2.58 3.77 -10.07
CA TRP A 340 -2.64 2.32 -9.83
C TRP A 340 -2.10 1.47 -10.99
N SER A 341 -1.62 2.10 -12.08
CA SER A 341 -1.17 1.41 -13.29
C SER A 341 0.34 1.55 -13.47
N PHE A 342 1.09 0.51 -13.08
CA PHE A 342 2.55 0.49 -13.22
C PHE A 342 2.99 0.80 -14.65
N LEU A 343 2.37 0.15 -15.64
CA LEU A 343 2.74 0.30 -17.04
C LEU A 343 2.54 1.73 -17.57
N ASP A 344 1.45 2.40 -17.16
CA ASP A 344 1.19 3.80 -17.53
C ASP A 344 2.20 4.75 -16.86
N LEU A 345 2.46 4.53 -15.56
CA LEU A 345 3.42 5.31 -14.78
C LEU A 345 4.85 5.19 -15.33
N VAL A 346 5.28 3.99 -15.70
CA VAL A 346 6.59 3.77 -16.35
C VAL A 346 6.66 4.52 -17.69
N ARG A 347 5.63 4.42 -18.53
CA ARG A 347 5.58 5.11 -19.84
C ARG A 347 5.64 6.62 -19.72
N LYS A 348 5.00 7.18 -18.69
CA LYS A 348 5.03 8.61 -18.38
C LYS A 348 6.34 9.08 -17.75
N GLY A 349 7.23 8.17 -17.37
CA GLY A 349 8.49 8.51 -16.71
C GLY A 349 8.33 8.80 -15.22
N ALA A 350 7.30 8.29 -14.55
CA ALA A 350 7.18 8.38 -13.10
C ALA A 350 8.15 7.44 -12.37
N PHE A 351 8.59 6.36 -13.02
CA PHE A 351 9.59 5.41 -12.50
C PHE A 351 11.02 5.74 -12.97
N PRO A 352 12.06 5.25 -12.25
CA PRO A 352 13.42 5.26 -12.75
C PRO A 352 13.53 4.51 -14.07
N LYS A 353 14.49 4.88 -14.93
CA LYS A 353 14.71 4.20 -16.22
C LYS A 353 15.06 2.72 -16.01
N ASN A 354 15.90 2.43 -15.01
CA ASN A 354 16.26 1.07 -14.64
C ASN A 354 15.58 0.68 -13.32
N VAL A 355 14.33 0.23 -13.42
CA VAL A 355 13.56 -0.22 -12.25
C VAL A 355 14.18 -1.47 -11.60
N SER A 356 14.91 -2.30 -12.34
CA SER A 356 15.56 -3.50 -11.78
C SER A 356 16.77 -3.19 -10.90
N ASN A 357 17.41 -2.03 -11.06
CA ASN A 357 18.54 -1.59 -10.24
C ASN A 357 18.35 -0.15 -9.71
N TYR A 358 17.14 0.15 -9.25
CA TYR A 358 16.79 1.49 -8.80
C TYR A 358 17.56 1.94 -7.54
N ARG A 359 18.11 1.01 -6.74
CA ARG A 359 18.77 1.30 -5.45
C ARG A 359 20.01 2.17 -5.60
N THR A 360 20.69 2.09 -6.75
CA THR A 360 21.91 2.87 -7.02
C THR A 360 21.64 4.19 -7.74
N GLU A 361 20.41 4.42 -8.18
CA GLU A 361 20.00 5.65 -8.84
C GLU A 361 20.09 6.82 -7.86
N GLU A 362 20.79 7.89 -8.25
CA GLU A 362 21.03 9.04 -7.37
C GLU A 362 19.72 9.68 -6.93
N GLU A 363 18.77 9.84 -7.85
CA GLU A 363 17.45 10.42 -7.58
C GLU A 363 16.69 9.66 -6.49
N VAL A 364 16.73 8.32 -6.52
CA VAL A 364 16.11 7.50 -5.47
C VAL A 364 16.91 7.63 -4.17
N PHE A 365 18.23 7.51 -4.22
CA PHE A 365 19.07 7.54 -3.03
C PHE A 365 18.94 8.85 -2.24
N THR A 366 18.81 9.97 -2.93
CA THR A 366 18.68 11.30 -2.30
C THR A 366 17.23 11.73 -2.03
N ALA A 367 16.23 10.95 -2.46
CA ALA A 367 14.83 11.35 -2.47
C ALA A 367 14.31 11.79 -1.10
N CYS A 368 14.77 11.16 -0.01
CA CYS A 368 14.27 11.40 1.35
C CYS A 368 15.14 12.33 2.21
N LEU A 369 16.21 12.94 1.66
CA LEU A 369 17.16 13.71 2.48
C LEU A 369 16.53 14.90 3.20
N VAL A 370 15.47 15.49 2.65
CA VAL A 370 14.78 16.65 3.25
C VAL A 370 13.91 16.20 4.43
N GLU A 371 13.18 15.09 4.25
CA GLU A 371 12.33 14.46 5.26
C GLU A 371 13.17 13.88 6.40
N ASP A 372 14.26 13.18 6.08
CA ASP A 372 15.16 12.57 7.08
C ASP A 372 15.81 13.64 7.98
N LYS A 373 16.13 14.82 7.43
CA LYS A 373 16.65 15.97 8.17
C LYS A 373 15.59 16.69 9.00
N GLY A 374 14.31 16.32 8.89
CA GLY A 374 13.21 16.99 9.56
C GLY A 374 13.02 18.44 9.11
N ALA A 375 13.20 18.77 7.82
CA ALA A 375 13.10 20.16 7.33
C ALA A 375 11.65 20.71 7.25
N PHE A 376 10.76 20.23 8.12
CA PHE A 376 9.33 20.53 8.15
C PHE A 376 8.90 20.92 9.58
N ILE A 377 7.77 21.62 9.65
CA ILE A 377 7.09 21.91 10.92
C ILE A 377 5.83 21.06 10.98
N CYS A 378 5.67 20.30 12.04
CA CYS A 378 4.41 19.65 12.34
C CYS A 378 3.51 20.62 13.11
N ALA A 379 2.38 21.02 12.53
CA ALA A 379 1.49 22.04 13.08
C ALA A 379 0.06 21.55 13.18
N ALA A 380 -0.69 22.08 14.14
CA ALA A 380 -2.12 21.84 14.28
C ALA A 380 -2.88 22.36 13.05
N LYS A 381 -3.81 21.55 12.53
CA LYS A 381 -4.77 22.00 11.52
C LYS A 381 -5.60 23.14 12.09
N ARG A 382 -5.89 24.15 11.28
CA ARG A 382 -6.80 25.23 11.67
C ARG A 382 -8.24 24.80 11.39
N GLY A 383 -9.15 25.06 12.32
CA GLY A 383 -10.58 24.75 12.17
C GLY A 383 -10.98 23.30 12.46
N VAL A 384 -10.10 22.48 13.03
CA VAL A 384 -10.48 21.17 13.60
C VAL A 384 -11.20 21.34 14.94
N GLN A 385 -11.94 20.33 15.39
CA GLN A 385 -12.64 20.40 16.67
C GLN A 385 -11.63 20.49 17.82
N HIS A 386 -11.93 21.31 18.85
CA HIS A 386 -11.05 21.46 20.00
C HIS A 386 -10.79 20.11 20.70
N SER A 387 -11.78 19.22 20.74
CA SER A 387 -11.63 17.86 21.28
C SER A 387 -10.59 17.02 20.54
N ASP A 388 -10.36 17.27 19.25
CA ASP A 388 -9.35 16.56 18.47
C ASP A 388 -7.95 17.09 18.80
N LEU A 389 -7.84 18.41 18.98
CA LEU A 389 -6.62 19.07 19.43
C LEU A 389 -6.24 18.64 20.85
N ASP A 390 -7.20 18.63 21.78
CA ASP A 390 -6.97 18.18 23.16
C ASP A 390 -6.50 16.73 23.20
N ARG A 391 -7.15 15.81 22.47
CA ARG A 391 -6.71 14.40 22.38
C ARG A 391 -5.32 14.26 21.78
N GLY A 392 -5.02 15.01 20.72
CA GLY A 392 -3.69 15.03 20.12
C GLY A 392 -2.64 15.56 21.09
N LEU A 393 -2.97 16.62 21.85
CA LEU A 393 -2.08 17.26 22.81
C LEU A 393 -1.78 16.31 23.98
N ASP A 394 -2.81 15.66 24.51
CA ASP A 394 -2.68 14.64 25.55
C ASP A 394 -1.80 13.48 25.08
N PHE A 395 -1.93 13.05 23.82
CA PHE A 395 -1.05 12.02 23.24
C PHE A 395 0.40 12.51 23.16
N ALA A 396 0.64 13.71 22.63
CA ALA A 396 1.98 14.26 22.46
C ALA A 396 2.70 14.50 23.81
N CYS A 397 1.95 14.86 24.85
CA CYS A 397 2.46 15.20 26.17
C CYS A 397 2.42 14.04 27.18
N GLY A 398 1.65 12.98 26.91
CA GLY A 398 1.42 11.85 27.81
C GLY A 398 2.42 10.70 27.67
N GLY A 399 3.44 10.85 26.83
CA GLY A 399 4.51 9.87 26.69
C GLY A 399 5.39 9.77 27.94
N ASN A 400 5.81 8.55 28.29
CA ASN A 400 6.69 8.29 29.45
C ASN A 400 8.19 8.27 29.08
N ASP A 401 8.57 8.86 27.94
CA ASP A 401 9.93 8.83 27.40
C ASP A 401 10.74 10.11 27.69
N ASP A 402 10.13 11.08 28.39
CA ASP A 402 10.70 12.39 28.72
C ASP A 402 11.20 13.20 27.50
N LYS A 403 10.83 12.84 26.27
CA LYS A 403 11.28 13.55 25.06
C LYS A 403 10.47 14.81 24.77
N VAL A 404 9.28 14.95 25.36
CA VAL A 404 8.40 16.12 25.21
C VAL A 404 7.96 16.64 26.58
N ASP A 405 8.55 17.76 27.02
CA ASP A 405 8.20 18.39 28.30
C ASP A 405 7.02 19.38 28.16
N CYS A 406 5.84 18.95 28.62
CA CYS A 406 4.63 19.76 28.62
C CYS A 406 4.27 20.38 29.98
N SER A 407 5.12 20.25 31.01
CA SER A 407 4.81 20.66 32.40
C SER A 407 4.26 22.08 32.53
N ASN A 408 4.85 23.05 31.82
CA ASN A 408 4.44 24.47 31.85
C ASN A 408 3.78 24.95 30.54
N ILE A 409 3.21 24.03 29.75
CA ILE A 409 2.72 24.37 28.40
C ILE A 409 1.56 25.39 28.40
N LYS A 410 0.74 25.37 29.45
CA LYS A 410 -0.40 26.30 29.62
C LYS A 410 0.05 27.74 29.93
N GLU A 411 1.22 27.90 30.52
CA GLU A 411 1.82 29.19 30.87
C GLU A 411 2.64 29.76 29.70
N ARG A 412 3.26 28.87 28.91
CA ARG A 412 4.08 29.22 27.75
C ARG A 412 3.26 29.68 26.54
N PHE A 413 2.05 29.14 26.39
CA PHE A 413 1.21 29.38 25.21
C PHE A 413 -0.24 29.66 25.61
N SER A 414 -0.79 30.71 25.01
CA SER A 414 -2.08 31.28 25.39
C SER A 414 -3.26 30.52 24.81
N THR A 415 -3.12 30.05 23.57
CA THR A 415 -4.17 29.33 22.84
C THR A 415 -3.92 27.83 22.82
N LEU A 416 -4.97 27.02 22.61
CA LEU A 416 -4.85 25.57 22.48
C LEU A 416 -4.03 25.21 21.23
N GLU A 417 -4.23 25.95 20.15
CA GLU A 417 -3.55 25.76 18.87
C GLU A 417 -2.04 26.00 18.99
N GLU A 418 -1.60 27.04 19.71
CA GLU A 418 -0.17 27.28 19.96
C GLU A 418 0.47 26.17 20.79
N ARG A 419 -0.26 25.65 21.80
CA ARG A 419 0.20 24.50 22.60
C ARG A 419 0.36 23.27 21.72
N CYS A 420 -0.62 23.00 20.88
CA CYS A 420 -0.60 21.88 19.93
C CYS A 420 0.51 22.03 18.89
N ASP A 421 0.67 23.21 18.27
CA ASP A 421 1.76 23.48 17.32
C ASP A 421 3.12 23.16 17.94
N TRP A 422 3.37 23.58 19.18
CA TRP A 422 4.63 23.29 19.85
C TRP A 422 4.79 21.81 20.19
N ALA A 423 3.78 21.20 20.82
CA ALA A 423 3.82 19.82 21.29
C ALA A 423 3.92 18.83 20.12
N PHE A 424 3.09 19.01 19.08
CA PHE A 424 3.09 18.17 17.88
C PHE A 424 4.43 18.23 17.16
N ASN A 425 4.98 19.45 17.00
CA ASN A 425 6.30 19.62 16.40
C ASN A 425 7.39 18.93 17.20
N LYS A 426 7.42 19.12 18.53
CA LYS A 426 8.42 18.47 19.38
C LYS A 426 8.32 16.96 19.36
N TYR A 427 7.10 16.43 19.51
CA TYR A 427 6.86 14.99 19.48
C TYR A 427 7.27 14.38 18.15
N TRP A 428 6.82 14.95 17.02
CA TRP A 428 7.15 14.45 15.69
C TRP A 428 8.66 14.43 15.46
N HIS A 429 9.37 15.52 15.78
CA HIS A 429 10.83 15.57 15.64
C HIS A 429 11.54 14.53 16.51
N ALA A 430 11.04 14.27 17.71
CA ALA A 430 11.61 13.31 18.65
C ALA A 430 11.36 11.83 18.29
N HIS A 431 10.35 11.55 17.47
CA HIS A 431 9.88 10.18 17.16
C HIS A 431 9.83 9.87 15.65
N ARG A 432 10.22 10.78 14.76
CA ARG A 432 10.14 10.56 13.30
C ARG A 432 10.96 9.35 12.82
N GLU A 433 12.05 9.04 13.51
CA GLU A 433 12.94 7.90 13.21
C GLU A 433 12.40 6.57 13.76
N GLU A 434 11.33 6.65 14.56
CA GLU A 434 10.55 5.52 15.07
C GLU A 434 9.25 5.35 14.27
N GLY A 435 9.10 6.08 13.15
CA GLY A 435 7.93 6.01 12.28
C GLY A 435 6.77 6.93 12.65
N ALA A 436 6.94 7.84 13.63
CA ALA A 436 5.86 8.76 14.01
C ALA A 436 5.48 9.73 12.88
N THR A 437 4.19 9.85 12.61
CA THR A 437 3.63 10.77 11.60
C THR A 437 3.10 12.06 12.26
N CYS A 438 2.92 13.11 11.46
CA CYS A 438 2.30 14.36 11.91
C CYS A 438 0.77 14.36 11.72
N ASP A 439 0.10 13.26 12.07
CA ASP A 439 -1.36 13.17 11.92
C ASP A 439 -2.11 13.54 13.20
N PHE A 440 -1.67 13.00 14.35
CA PHE A 440 -2.29 13.20 15.67
C PHE A 440 -3.81 13.00 15.66
N GLY A 441 -4.29 11.91 15.04
CA GLY A 441 -5.71 11.61 14.94
C GLY A 441 -6.45 12.55 13.98
N GLY A 442 -5.78 12.99 12.93
CA GLY A 442 -6.25 13.97 11.97
C GLY A 442 -6.14 15.43 12.42
N ALA A 443 -5.61 15.72 13.61
CA ALA A 443 -5.54 17.08 14.18
C ALA A 443 -4.34 17.91 13.69
N ALA A 444 -3.33 17.31 13.06
CA ALA A 444 -2.11 17.99 12.62
C ALA A 444 -1.76 17.71 11.16
N HIS A 445 -0.81 18.48 10.61
CA HIS A 445 -0.18 18.24 9.32
C HIS A 445 1.22 18.86 9.24
N LEU A 446 2.06 18.34 8.34
CA LEU A 446 3.36 18.89 8.00
C LEU A 446 3.22 20.10 7.09
N ARG A 447 3.93 21.15 7.44
CA ARG A 447 4.13 22.34 6.62
C ARG A 447 5.58 22.41 6.22
N ALA A 448 5.84 22.64 4.93
CA ALA A 448 7.15 23.03 4.49
C ALA A 448 7.49 24.36 5.17
N ILE A 449 8.67 24.44 5.79
CA ILE A 449 9.20 25.72 6.24
C ILE A 449 9.36 26.56 4.96
N PRO A 450 8.75 27.75 4.87
CA PRO A 450 9.00 28.63 3.74
C PRO A 450 10.52 28.78 3.63
N SER A 451 11.09 28.28 2.53
CA SER A 451 12.48 28.60 2.27
C SER A 451 12.56 30.12 2.20
N PRO A 452 13.50 30.76 2.90
CA PRO A 452 13.76 32.16 2.63
C PRO A 452 14.04 32.32 1.13
N SER A 453 13.64 33.47 0.57
CA SER A 453 13.79 33.75 -0.85
C SER A 453 15.24 33.51 -1.30
N SER A 454 15.44 33.20 -2.58
CA SER A 454 16.75 32.87 -3.18
C SER A 454 17.90 33.85 -2.85
N VAL A 455 17.58 35.04 -2.36
CA VAL A 455 18.50 36.08 -1.89
C VAL A 455 19.17 35.73 -0.55
N GLU A 456 18.47 35.12 0.41
CA GLU A 456 19.03 34.74 1.72
C GLU A 456 19.86 33.44 1.64
N ARG A 457 19.63 32.62 0.61
CA ARG A 457 20.47 31.46 0.30
C ARG A 457 21.89 31.87 -0.10
N GLN A 458 22.05 33.05 -0.71
CA GLN A 458 23.38 33.60 -1.04
C GLN A 458 24.08 34.19 0.20
N GLU A 459 23.36 34.78 1.17
CA GLU A 459 23.97 35.29 2.39
C GLU A 459 24.36 34.18 3.39
N PHE A 460 23.60 33.08 3.49
CA PHE A 460 23.97 31.94 4.34
C PHE A 460 25.14 31.12 3.77
N LEU A 461 25.25 31.04 2.43
CA LEU A 461 26.43 30.46 1.77
C LEU A 461 27.66 31.38 1.84
N ALA A 462 27.46 32.71 1.93
CA ALA A 462 28.55 33.67 2.04
C ALA A 462 29.06 33.90 3.47
N SER A 463 28.25 33.66 4.51
CA SER A 463 28.67 33.85 5.92
C SER A 463 29.39 32.65 6.54
N SER A 464 29.33 31.48 5.90
CA SER A 464 30.00 30.25 6.35
C SER A 464 31.40 30.04 5.73
N VAL A 465 31.81 30.88 4.78
CA VAL A 465 33.15 30.83 4.21
C VAL A 465 34.04 31.81 5.00
N SER A 466 34.55 31.35 6.14
CA SER A 466 35.59 32.03 6.87
C SER A 466 36.83 32.26 5.96
N LYS A 467 37.56 33.33 6.25
CA LYS A 467 38.70 33.88 5.49
C LYS A 467 39.87 32.93 5.15
N GLU A 468 39.78 31.63 5.48
CA GLU A 468 40.82 30.64 5.18
C GLU A 468 40.63 29.89 3.85
N ILE A 469 39.43 29.86 3.27
CA ILE A 469 39.14 29.08 2.05
C ILE A 469 39.55 29.81 0.76
N LEU A 470 39.74 31.13 0.80
CA LEU A 470 40.17 31.93 -0.36
C LEU A 470 41.63 31.67 -0.77
N ILE A 471 42.45 31.13 0.13
CA ILE A 471 43.87 30.84 -0.12
C ILE A 471 44.06 29.47 -0.79
N TRP A 472 43.13 28.53 -0.59
CA TRP A 472 43.22 27.16 -1.10
C TRP A 472 42.46 26.90 -2.41
N THR A 473 41.70 27.89 -2.89
CA THR A 473 40.82 27.75 -4.07
C THR A 473 41.56 27.77 -5.41
N LEU A 474 42.82 28.20 -5.45
CA LEU A 474 43.62 28.20 -6.69
C LEU A 474 44.36 26.87 -6.96
N ILE A 475 44.44 25.96 -5.99
CA ILE A 475 45.18 24.68 -6.13
C ILE A 475 44.23 23.46 -6.17
N GLY A 476 43.00 23.58 -5.67
CA GLY A 476 42.09 22.43 -5.43
C GLY A 476 41.20 21.97 -6.59
N VAL A 477 41.19 22.63 -7.75
CA VAL A 477 40.21 22.35 -8.83
C VAL A 477 40.44 21.00 -9.53
N VAL A 478 41.65 20.43 -9.46
CA VAL A 478 41.95 19.12 -10.06
C VAL A 478 41.79 17.95 -9.06
N VAL A 479 41.95 18.20 -7.75
CA VAL A 479 41.83 17.17 -6.70
C VAL A 479 40.39 17.04 -6.17
N GLY A 480 39.58 18.09 -6.30
CA GLY A 480 38.22 18.16 -5.75
C GLY A 480 37.20 17.18 -6.35
N PHE A 481 37.30 16.85 -7.64
CA PHE A 481 36.37 15.91 -8.27
C PHE A 481 36.62 14.46 -7.84
N SER A 482 37.88 14.08 -7.62
CA SER A 482 38.25 12.76 -7.09
C SER A 482 37.89 12.65 -5.60
N GLY A 483 38.09 13.72 -4.83
CA GLY A 483 37.74 13.78 -3.41
C GLY A 483 36.24 13.69 -3.16
N LEU A 484 35.41 14.38 -3.95
CA LEU A 484 33.95 14.30 -3.80
C LEU A 484 33.42 12.91 -4.14
N ALA A 485 33.95 12.26 -5.18
CA ALA A 485 33.60 10.89 -5.53
C ALA A 485 33.97 9.90 -4.41
N VAL A 486 35.13 10.08 -3.78
CA VAL A 486 35.59 9.27 -2.64
C VAL A 486 34.75 9.55 -1.39
N VAL A 487 34.39 10.80 -1.10
CA VAL A 487 33.52 11.15 0.03
C VAL A 487 32.11 10.59 -0.16
N VAL A 488 31.56 10.65 -1.37
CA VAL A 488 30.28 10.02 -1.74
C VAL A 488 30.39 8.49 -1.63
N ALA A 489 31.50 7.88 -2.06
CA ALA A 489 31.72 6.45 -1.91
C ALA A 489 31.87 6.03 -0.44
N ILE A 490 32.55 6.81 0.39
CA ILE A 490 32.73 6.57 1.83
C ILE A 490 31.42 6.79 2.59
N THR A 491 30.63 7.83 2.26
CA THR A 491 29.30 8.01 2.86
C THR A 491 28.32 6.93 2.40
N ARG A 492 28.39 6.48 1.14
CA ARG A 492 27.65 5.29 0.65
C ARG A 492 28.06 4.03 1.43
N HIS A 493 29.36 3.83 1.68
CA HIS A 493 29.84 2.66 2.42
C HIS A 493 29.48 2.73 3.91
N ARG A 494 29.62 3.91 4.55
CA ARG A 494 29.25 4.12 5.95
C ARG A 494 27.75 3.97 6.18
N ARG A 495 26.90 4.54 5.31
CA ARG A 495 25.45 4.31 5.42
C ARG A 495 25.08 2.85 5.19
N ARG A 496 25.70 2.16 4.22
CA ARG A 496 25.54 0.70 4.08
C ARG A 496 25.93 -0.06 5.34
N ALA A 497 26.98 0.36 6.04
CA ALA A 497 27.42 -0.24 7.29
C ALA A 497 26.48 0.08 8.47
N GLU A 498 25.93 1.29 8.54
CA GLU A 498 24.89 1.68 9.52
C GLU A 498 23.59 0.89 9.32
N TYR A 499 23.28 0.46 8.09
CA TYR A 499 22.18 -0.45 7.78
C TYR A 499 22.57 -1.95 7.82
N SER A 500 23.83 -2.32 8.09
CA SER A 500 24.32 -3.71 8.01
C SER A 500 24.51 -4.50 9.32
N PRO A 501 24.13 -4.07 10.53
CA PRO A 501 24.32 -4.94 11.69
C PRO A 501 23.14 -5.91 11.87
N LEU A 502 22.85 -6.76 10.86
CA LEU A 502 22.07 -8.01 11.04
C LEU A 502 22.44 -9.15 10.07
N ILE A 503 23.37 -8.95 9.14
CA ILE A 503 23.86 -10.03 8.26
C ILE A 503 25.26 -10.41 8.72
N GLY A 504 25.37 -11.29 9.71
CA GLY A 504 26.70 -11.68 10.17
C GLY A 504 26.77 -12.69 11.30
N HIS A 505 26.09 -13.83 11.22
CA HIS A 505 26.49 -15.05 11.92
C HIS A 505 26.44 -16.23 10.93
N ALA A 506 27.40 -16.27 10.00
CA ALA A 506 27.78 -17.50 9.34
C ALA A 506 28.79 -18.23 10.25
N VAL A 507 28.34 -19.29 10.91
CA VAL A 507 29.22 -20.21 11.63
C VAL A 507 29.99 -21.04 10.60
N ASN A 508 31.30 -20.82 10.52
CA ASN A 508 32.23 -21.75 9.89
C ASN A 508 32.25 -23.04 10.72
N VAL A 509 31.89 -24.17 10.11
CA VAL A 509 32.29 -25.49 10.59
C VAL A 509 33.20 -26.08 9.52
N ASN A 510 34.50 -26.14 9.83
CA ASN A 510 35.44 -27.03 9.17
C ASN A 510 35.70 -28.21 10.11
N VAL A 511 35.78 -29.39 9.49
CA VAL A 511 35.95 -30.77 10.00
C VAL A 511 34.64 -31.53 10.22
#